data_AF-A0A4Y7PLN0-F1
#
_entry.id   AF-A0A4Y7PLN0-F1
#
_cell.length_a   1.000
_cell.length_b   1.000
_cell.length_c   1.000
_cell.angle_alpha   90.00
_cell.angle_beta   90.00
_cell.angle_gamma   90.00
#
_symmetry.space_group_name_H-M   'P 1'
#
loop_
_entity.id
_entity.type
_entity.pdbx_description
1 polymer ?
#
loop_
_entity_poly.entity_id
_entity_poly.type
_entity_poly.pdbx_seq_one_letter_code
_entity_poly.pdbx_strand_id
1 'polypeptide(L)' 'LIYLPPYSPDFNPIEQCFHSIKAWLRRHESEAVSAAVRPWLIHQAAASVTADNAEGWIINCGYS' A
#
# COMPACT_ATOMS: atom_id res chain seq x y z
N LEU A 1 -13.31 1.58 17.07
CA LEU A 1 -13.54 0.61 15.98
C LEU A 1 -14.62 1.19 15.07
N ILE A 2 -14.38 1.22 13.76
CA ILE A 2 -15.35 1.65 12.74
C ILE A 2 -15.93 0.39 12.09
N TYR A 3 -17.24 0.31 11.94
CA TYR A 3 -17.88 -0.82 11.27
C TYR A 3 -17.63 -0.75 9.75
N LEU A 4 -17.18 -1.86 9.18
CA LEU A 4 -17.00 -2.02 7.74
C LEU A 4 -17.96 -3.10 7.24
N PRO A 5 -18.90 -2.79 6.33
CA PRO A 5 -19.75 -3.82 5.74
C PRO A 5 -18.93 -4.87 4.98
N PRO A 6 -19.40 -6.13 4.91
CA PRO A 6 -18.73 -7.17 4.13
C PRO A 6 -18.50 -6.72 2.67
N TYR A 7 -17.37 -7.14 2.09
CA TYR A 7 -17.01 -6.86 0.69
C TYR A 7 -17.03 -5.37 0.32
N SER A 8 -16.68 -4.48 1.25
CA SER A 8 -16.56 -3.04 1.01
C SER A 8 -15.10 -2.57 0.95
N PRO A 9 -14.29 -3.03 -0.03
CA PRO A 9 -12.88 -2.65 -0.14
C PRO A 9 -12.72 -1.14 -0.38
N ASP A 10 -13.70 -0.49 -1.00
CA ASP A 10 -13.70 0.94 -1.28
C ASP A 10 -13.70 1.81 0.00
N PHE A 11 -14.15 1.24 1.13
CA PHE A 11 -14.16 1.90 2.43
C PHE A 11 -12.95 1.51 3.29
N ASN A 12 -11.97 0.77 2.76
CA ASN A 12 -10.78 0.34 3.49
C ASN A 12 -9.49 0.96 2.90
N PRO A 13 -8.90 1.99 3.53
CA PRO A 13 -7.76 2.71 2.97
C PRO A 13 -6.50 1.83 2.81
N ILE A 14 -6.42 0.69 3.52
CA ILE A 14 -5.29 -0.25 3.35
C ILE A 14 -5.23 -0.85 1.95
N GLU A 15 -6.36 -0.93 1.24
CA GLU A 15 -6.39 -1.45 -0.13
C GLU A 15 -5.60 -0.55 -1.09
N GLN A 16 -5.73 0.78 -0.94
CA GLN A 16 -4.96 1.76 -1.70
C GLN A 16 -3.47 1.71 -1.33
N CYS A 17 -3.16 1.51 -0.05
CA CYS A 17 -1.78 1.30 0.42
C CYS A 17 -1.14 0.06 -0.23
N PHE A 18 -1.81 -1.09 -0.17
CA PHE A 18 -1.32 -2.31 -0.83
C PHE A 18 -1.24 -2.18 -2.34
N HIS A 19 -2.17 -1.46 -2.97
CA HIS A 19 -2.08 -1.15 -4.40
C HIS A 19 -0.78 -0.39 -4.70
N SER A 20 -0.48 0.66 -3.95
CA SER A 20 0.73 1.48 -4.12
C SER A 20 2.01 0.67 -3.90
N ILE A 21 2.09 -0.12 -2.82
CA ILE A 21 3.22 -1.01 -2.51
C ILE A 21 3.43 -2.03 -3.65
N LYS A 22 2.37 -2.69 -4.13
CA LYS A 22 2.46 -3.64 -5.24
C LYS A 22 2.91 -2.96 -6.53
N ALA A 23 2.43 -1.75 -6.82
CA ALA A 23 2.86 -0.98 -7.97
C ALA A 23 4.34 -0.60 -7.89
N TRP A 24 4.82 -0.23 -6.70
CA TRP A 24 6.25 0.02 -6.46
C TRP A 24 7.07 -1.24 -6.71
N LEU A 25 6.68 -2.39 -6.13
CA LEU A 25 7.42 -3.66 -6.30
C LEU A 25 7.48 -4.11 -7.76
N ARG A 26 6.40 -3.95 -8.53
CA ARG A 26 6.38 -4.26 -9.97
C ARG A 26 7.38 -3.42 -10.76
N ARG A 27 7.61 -2.16 -10.38
CA ARG A 27 8.62 -1.32 -11.02
C ARG A 27 10.07 -1.75 -10.71
N HIS A 28 10.28 -2.49 -9.62
CA HIS A 28 11.59 -2.96 -9.15
C HIS A 28 11.71 -4.49 -9.28
N GLU A 29 10.90 -5.12 -10.14
CA GLU A 29 10.87 -6.58 -10.26
C GLU A 29 12.20 -7.18 -10.74
N SER A 30 12.98 -6.44 -11.53
CA SER A 30 14.30 -6.83 -12.01
C SER A 30 15.33 -6.98 -10.88
N GLU A 31 15.16 -6.25 -9.78
CA GLU A 31 16.03 -6.34 -8.59
C GLU A 31 15.68 -7.56 -7.72
N ALA A 32 14.44 -8.06 -7.81
CA ALA A 32 13.93 -9.16 -7.00
C ALA A 32 14.44 -10.56 -7.44
N VAL A 33 15.26 -10.62 -8.50
CA VAL A 33 15.90 -11.86 -8.99
C VAL A 33 16.75 -12.49 -7.88
N SER A 34 17.46 -11.67 -7.10
CA SER A 34 18.20 -12.13 -5.92
C SER A 34 17.27 -12.26 -4.72
N ALA A 35 17.11 -13.49 -4.22
CA ALA A 35 16.29 -13.76 -3.04
C ALA A 35 16.76 -12.97 -1.80
N ALA A 36 18.06 -12.70 -1.68
CA ALA A 36 18.62 -11.92 -0.57
C ALA A 36 18.16 -10.45 -0.55
N VAL A 37 17.76 -9.90 -1.70
CA VAL A 37 17.36 -8.49 -1.85
C VAL A 37 15.87 -8.28 -1.58
N ARG A 38 15.05 -9.33 -1.71
CA ARG A 38 13.57 -9.23 -1.59
C ARG A 38 13.08 -8.62 -0.27
N PRO A 39 13.62 -8.96 0.91
CA PRO A 39 13.18 -8.33 2.15
C PRO A 39 13.41 -6.81 2.14
N TRP A 40 14.53 -6.37 1.58
CA TRP A 40 14.85 -4.95 1.47
C TRP A 40 13.93 -4.21 0.49
N LEU A 41 13.58 -4.82 -0.65
CA LEU A 41 12.58 -4.25 -1.57
C LEU A 41 11.22 -4.08 -0.90
N ILE A 42 10.79 -5.04 -0.07
CA ILE A 42 9.54 -4.91 0.70
C ILE A 42 9.64 -3.74 1.68
N HIS A 43 10.75 -3.62 2.41
CA HIS A 43 10.98 -2.50 3.33
C HIS A 43 10.96 -1.15 2.60
N GLN A 44 11.61 -1.03 1.44
CA GLN A 44 11.59 0.19 0.64
C GLN A 44 10.23 0.51 0.07
N ALA A 45 9.50 -0.48 -0.43
CA ALA A 45 8.14 -0.30 -0.92
C ALA A 45 7.23 0.24 0.18
N ALA A 46 7.32 -0.34 1.39
CA ALA A 46 6.59 0.15 2.55
C ALA A 46 7.02 1.57 2.95
N ALA A 47 8.33 1.86 2.96
CA ALA A 47 8.87 3.19 3.27
C ALA A 47 8.54 4.26 2.21
N SER A 48 8.14 3.86 1.00
CA SER A 48 7.69 4.79 -0.05
C SER A 48 6.29 5.37 0.21
N VAL A 49 5.56 4.81 1.17
CA VAL A 49 4.25 5.32 1.61
C VAL A 49 4.47 6.52 2.55
N THR A 50 4.03 7.70 2.12
CA THR A 50 4.12 8.94 2.90
C THR A 50 2.87 9.17 3.75
N ALA A 51 2.94 10.12 4.69
CA ALA A 51 1.79 10.58 5.44
C ALA A 51 0.71 11.17 4.52
N ASP A 52 1.09 12.00 3.55
CA ASP A 52 0.17 12.62 2.58
C ASP A 52 -0.59 11.56 1.76
N ASN A 53 0.09 10.47 1.37
CA ASN A 53 -0.56 9.35 0.70
C ASN A 53 -1.63 8.73 1.61
N ALA A 54 -1.28 8.46 2.88
CA ALA A 54 -2.20 7.85 3.83
C ALA A 54 -3.42 8.73 4.11
N GLU A 55 -3.21 10.03 4.30
CA GLU A 55 -4.29 11.02 4.47
C GLU A 55 -5.20 11.05 3.24
N GLY A 56 -4.63 11.14 2.04
CA GLY A 56 -5.39 11.12 0.79
C GLY A 56 -6.23 9.85 0.63
N TRP A 57 -5.71 8.68 1.01
CA TRP A 57 -6.46 7.42 0.92
C TRP A 57 -7.59 7.33 1.93
N ILE A 58 -7.38 7.84 3.16
CA ILE A 58 -8.43 7.92 4.20
C ILE A 58 -9.58 8.81 3.71
N ILE A 59 -9.25 9.98 3.15
CA ILE A 59 -10.23 10.91 2.58
C ILE A 59 -10.96 10.28 1.38
N ASN A 60 -10.24 9.58 0.49
CA ASN A 60 -10.85 8.92 -0.66
C ASN A 60 -11.83 7.80 -0.28
N CYS A 61 -11.67 7.20 0.91
CA CYS A 61 -12.64 6.25 1.47
C CYS A 61 -13.85 6.94 2.16
N GLY A 62 -13.92 8.27 2.17
CA GLY A 62 -15.04 9.04 2.73
C GLY A 62 -14.89 9.39 4.22
N TYR A 63 -13.70 9.25 4.79
CA TYR A 63 -13.42 9.59 6.19
C TYR A 63 -12.82 11.01 6.31
N SER A 64 -13.06 11.68 7.44
CA SER A 64 -12.54 13.01 7.77
C SER A 64 -11.94 13.05 9.17
#